data_AF-A0A2M7ZC59-F1
#
_entry.id   AF-A0A2M7ZC59-F1
#
_cell.length_a   1.000
_cell.length_b   1.000
_cell.length_c   1.000
_cell.angle_alpha   90.00
_cell.angle_beta   90.00
_cell.angle_gamma   90.00
#
_symmetry.space_group_name_H-M   'P 1'
#
loop_
_entity.id
_entity.type
_entity.pdbx_description
1 polymer ?
#
loop_
_entity_poly.entity_id
_entity_poly.type
_entity_poly.pdbx_seq_one_letter_code
_entity_poly.pdbx_strand_id
1 'polypeptide(L)'
;TGFVTKNLLCVPMKNLNGILVGAFQILNKRVDKFTAQDELFLSAMAASTAIAIENTLLHEENMAKYKEMVSLYDDLYTAQNMIVRETKLSTISEIRGYIREIRKFDGVFDMIQKARLDDNLPVEFKDLLAKIEMAYQKSFVKFGMYLNQLINEFGKNE
;
A
#
# COMPACT_ATOMS: atom_id res chain seq x y z
N THR A 1 16.30 -1.19 -52.71
CA THR A 1 16.76 0.17 -52.40
C THR A 1 17.97 0.47 -53.27
N GLY A 2 17.90 1.44 -54.18
CA GLY A 2 18.98 1.76 -55.14
C GLY A 2 20.09 2.65 -54.57
N PHE A 3 20.36 2.57 -53.26
CA PHE A 3 21.35 3.42 -52.60
C PHE A 3 22.76 2.86 -52.81
N VAL A 4 23.64 3.67 -53.40
CA VAL A 4 25.04 3.30 -53.67
C VAL A 4 25.97 4.08 -52.75
N THR A 5 26.73 3.38 -51.92
CA THR A 5 27.76 3.98 -51.06
C THR A 5 29.04 4.17 -51.85
N LYS A 6 29.46 5.42 -52.06
CA LYS A 6 30.67 5.85 -52.76
C LYS A 6 31.83 6.09 -51.80
N ASN A 7 31.55 6.65 -50.63
CA ASN A 7 32.50 6.88 -49.54
C ASN A 7 31.77 6.90 -48.20
N LEU A 8 32.50 6.67 -47.11
CA LEU A 8 31.98 6.50 -45.75
C LEU A 8 33.02 6.96 -44.74
N LEU A 9 32.59 7.68 -43.70
CA LEU A 9 33.36 7.99 -42.52
C LEU A 9 32.56 7.56 -41.29
N CYS A 10 33.21 6.83 -40.39
CA CYS A 10 32.58 6.26 -39.22
C CYS A 10 33.51 6.44 -38.02
N VAL A 11 32.99 7.02 -36.95
CA VAL A 11 33.73 7.22 -35.70
C VAL A 11 32.98 6.55 -34.54
N PRO A 12 33.69 6.02 -33.53
CA PRO A 12 33.04 5.45 -32.37
C PRO A 12 32.39 6.55 -31.53
N MET A 13 31.19 6.28 -31.02
CA MET A 13 30.52 7.11 -30.03
C MET A 13 30.84 6.54 -28.65
N LYS A 14 31.65 7.25 -27.88
CA LYS A 14 32.01 6.87 -26.52
C LYS A 14 31.49 7.90 -25.53
N ASN A 15 30.99 7.43 -24.39
CA ASN A 15 30.61 8.32 -23.30
C ASN A 15 31.84 8.82 -22.52
N LEU A 16 31.59 9.61 -21.47
CA LEU A 16 32.62 10.16 -20.58
C LEU A 16 33.46 9.08 -19.88
N ASN A 17 32.90 7.88 -19.69
CA ASN A 17 33.58 6.74 -19.10
C ASN A 17 34.39 5.93 -20.13
N GLY A 18 34.40 6.35 -21.40
CA GLY A 18 35.07 5.64 -22.49
C GLY A 18 34.33 4.39 -22.98
N ILE A 19 33.10 4.14 -22.49
CA ILE A 19 32.25 3.02 -22.90
C ILE A 19 31.69 3.32 -24.30
N LEU A 20 31.74 2.32 -25.18
CA LEU A 20 31.18 2.42 -26.53
C LEU A 20 29.64 2.40 -26.45
N VAL A 21 29.02 3.53 -26.79
CA VAL A 21 27.56 3.69 -26.87
C VAL A 21 27.06 3.33 -28.27
N GLY A 22 27.89 3.53 -29.31
CA GLY A 22 27.53 3.23 -30.69
C GLY A 22 28.56 3.73 -31.69
N ALA A 23 28.11 4.02 -32.91
CA ALA A 23 28.95 4.58 -33.97
C ALA A 23 28.22 5.71 -34.70
N PHE A 24 28.95 6.79 -35.00
CA PHE A 24 28.47 7.91 -35.79
C PHE A 24 29.00 7.77 -37.20
N GLN A 25 28.11 7.56 -38.16
CA GLN A 25 28.44 7.34 -39.56
C GLN A 25 27.88 8.43 -40.46
N ILE A 26 28.67 8.84 -41.43
CA ILE A 26 28.24 9.67 -42.56
C ILE A 26 28.66 9.02 -43.88
N LEU A 27 27.79 9.14 -44.88
CA LEU A 27 27.91 8.47 -46.18
C LEU A 27 27.90 9.50 -47.30
N ASN A 28 28.58 9.19 -48.40
CA ASN A 28 28.49 9.92 -49.67
C ASN A 28 28.73 11.42 -49.54
N LYS A 29 29.92 11.82 -49.07
CA LYS A 29 30.41 13.19 -49.16
C LYS A 29 30.22 13.71 -50.58
N ARG A 30 29.59 14.88 -50.69
CA ARG A 30 29.16 15.45 -51.98
C ARG A 30 30.32 15.86 -52.88
N VAL A 31 31.43 16.30 -52.29
CA VAL A 31 32.63 16.78 -52.98
C VAL A 31 33.84 16.16 -52.28
N ASP A 32 34.74 15.58 -53.07
CA ASP A 32 35.97 14.91 -52.63
C ASP A 32 35.76 13.72 -51.65
N LYS A 33 36.89 13.19 -51.15
CA LYS A 33 36.91 12.17 -50.10
C LYS A 33 36.81 12.82 -48.72
N PHE A 34 36.49 12.02 -47.72
CA PHE A 34 36.63 12.43 -46.32
C PHE A 34 38.09 12.73 -46.01
N THR A 35 38.30 13.79 -45.23
CA THR A 35 39.60 14.31 -44.82
C THR A 35 39.80 14.09 -43.32
N ALA A 36 41.03 14.22 -42.84
CA ALA A 36 41.32 14.16 -41.40
C ALA A 36 40.58 15.25 -40.60
N GLN A 37 40.31 16.41 -41.21
CA GLN A 37 39.52 17.46 -40.58
C GLN A 37 38.05 17.04 -40.39
N ASP A 38 37.49 16.31 -41.37
CA ASP A 38 36.13 15.76 -41.25
C ASP A 38 36.06 14.71 -40.13
N GLU A 39 37.10 13.87 -39.99
CA GLU A 39 37.22 12.89 -38.90
C GLU A 39 37.29 13.56 -37.52
N LEU A 40 38.10 14.61 -37.38
CA LEU A 40 38.22 15.36 -36.13
C LEU A 40 36.87 16.00 -35.75
N PHE A 41 36.20 16.62 -36.71
CA PHE A 41 34.90 17.24 -36.49
C PHE A 41 33.82 16.21 -36.14
N LEU A 42 33.75 15.11 -36.89
CA LEU A 42 32.79 14.04 -36.63
C LEU A 42 33.03 13.39 -35.26
N SER A 43 34.29 13.23 -34.86
CA SER A 43 34.66 12.70 -33.54
C SER A 43 34.20 13.61 -32.40
N ALA A 44 34.33 14.93 -32.55
CA ALA A 44 33.83 15.89 -31.56
C ALA A 44 32.29 15.84 -31.44
N MET A 45 31.58 15.75 -32.57
CA MET A 45 30.13 15.57 -32.58
C MET A 45 29.68 14.24 -31.96
N ALA A 46 30.42 13.17 -32.25
CA ALA A 46 30.14 11.83 -31.75
C ALA A 46 30.21 11.76 -30.22
N ALA A 47 31.19 12.42 -29.60
CA ALA A 47 31.29 12.50 -28.14
C ALA A 47 30.06 13.20 -27.52
N SER A 48 29.66 14.36 -28.06
CA SER A 48 28.49 15.08 -27.55
C SER A 48 27.18 14.30 -27.73
N THR A 49 27.04 13.63 -28.89
CA THR A 49 25.85 12.82 -29.19
C THR A 49 25.78 11.58 -28.31
N ALA A 50 26.92 10.95 -28.00
CA ALA A 50 26.98 9.80 -27.09
C ALA A 50 26.43 10.15 -25.70
N ILE A 51 26.85 11.31 -25.15
CA ILE A 51 26.37 11.81 -23.85
C ILE A 51 24.86 12.08 -23.89
N ALA A 52 24.37 12.73 -24.95
CA ALA A 52 22.95 13.05 -25.08
C ALA A 52 22.07 11.80 -25.17
N ILE A 53 22.50 10.78 -25.94
CA ILE A 53 21.79 9.50 -26.05
C ILE A 53 21.79 8.78 -24.70
N GLU A 54 22.93 8.67 -24.04
CA GLU A 54 23.03 8.02 -22.74
C GLU A 54 22.13 8.69 -21.71
N ASN A 55 22.13 10.02 -21.64
CA ASN A 55 21.24 10.77 -20.75
C ASN A 55 19.76 10.53 -21.05
N THR A 56 19.39 10.44 -22.33
CA THR A 56 18.00 10.18 -22.73
C THR A 56 17.57 8.78 -22.30
N LEU A 57 18.40 7.76 -22.57
CA LEU A 57 18.13 6.38 -22.16
C LEU A 57 18.03 6.23 -20.64
N LEU A 58 18.96 6.85 -19.90
CA LEU A 58 18.93 6.88 -18.43
C LEU A 58 17.67 7.58 -17.90
N HIS A 59 17.25 8.67 -18.55
CA HIS A 59 16.05 9.38 -18.17
C HIS A 59 14.80 8.53 -18.39
N GLU A 60 14.68 7.87 -19.55
CA GLU A 60 13.58 6.95 -19.85
C GLU A 60 13.51 5.78 -18.87
N GLU A 61 14.65 5.17 -18.53
CA GLU A 61 14.73 4.10 -17.54
C GLU A 61 14.26 4.57 -16.15
N ASN A 62 14.72 5.76 -15.74
CA ASN A 62 14.31 6.34 -14.46
C ASN A 62 12.81 6.67 -14.44
N MET A 63 12.25 7.18 -15.53
CA MET A 63 10.81 7.43 -15.64
C MET A 63 9.99 6.14 -15.58
N ALA A 64 10.45 5.07 -16.23
CA ALA A 64 9.81 3.77 -16.16
C ALA A 64 9.79 3.23 -14.71
N LYS A 65 10.95 3.26 -14.04
CA LYS A 65 11.07 2.85 -12.62
C LYS A 65 10.21 3.69 -11.69
N TYR A 66 10.16 5.01 -11.90
CA TYR A 66 9.32 5.90 -11.11
C TYR A 66 7.84 5.56 -11.26
N LYS A 67 7.39 5.29 -12.49
CA LYS A 67 6.00 4.90 -12.75
C LYS A 67 5.64 3.57 -12.09
N GLU A 68 6.53 2.59 -12.15
CA GLU A 68 6.35 1.30 -11.47
C GLU A 68 6.27 1.49 -9.95
N MET A 69 7.18 2.27 -9.37
CA MET A 69 7.18 2.60 -7.95
C MET A 69 5.86 3.23 -7.50
N VAL A 70 5.34 4.21 -8.25
CA VAL A 70 4.03 4.83 -7.96
C VAL A 70 2.90 3.80 -7.97
N SER A 71 2.86 2.91 -8.95
CA SER A 71 1.86 1.83 -9.01
C SER A 71 1.94 0.92 -7.78
N LEU A 72 3.16 0.51 -7.40
CA LEU A 72 3.37 -0.36 -6.24
C LEU A 72 2.94 0.31 -4.93
N TYR A 73 3.13 1.63 -4.79
CA TYR A 73 2.64 2.35 -3.62
C TYR A 73 1.11 2.35 -3.54
N ASP A 74 0.42 2.51 -4.66
CA ASP A 74 -1.05 2.48 -4.71
C ASP A 74 -1.61 1.10 -4.34
N ASP A 75 -0.99 0.04 -4.88
CA ASP A 75 -1.34 -1.35 -4.56
C ASP A 75 -1.12 -1.65 -3.08
N LEU A 76 0.02 -1.23 -2.53
CA LEU A 76 0.36 -1.41 -1.12
C LEU A 76 -0.62 -0.66 -0.20
N TYR A 77 -0.95 0.58 -0.55
CA TYR A 77 -1.90 1.40 0.20
C TYR A 77 -3.30 0.75 0.19
N THR A 78 -3.72 0.26 -0.97
CA THR A 78 -4.99 -0.46 -1.12
C THR A 78 -5.02 -1.74 -0.28
N ALA A 79 -3.97 -2.56 -0.33
CA ALA A 79 -3.86 -3.78 0.44
C ALA A 79 -3.88 -3.51 1.96
N GLN A 80 -3.15 -2.48 2.43
CA GLN A 80 -3.14 -2.10 3.84
C GLN A 80 -4.54 -1.70 4.30
N ASN A 81 -5.25 -0.88 3.52
CA ASN A 81 -6.61 -0.46 3.85
C ASN A 81 -7.59 -1.64 3.87
N MET A 82 -7.43 -2.63 2.98
CA MET A 82 -8.23 -3.86 3.03
C MET A 82 -7.98 -4.64 4.32
N ILE A 83 -6.72 -4.86 4.71
CA ILE A 83 -6.35 -5.59 5.94
C ILE A 83 -6.92 -4.87 7.18
N VAL A 84 -6.80 -3.54 7.25
CA VAL A 84 -7.34 -2.75 8.36
C VAL A 84 -8.86 -2.87 8.43
N ARG A 85 -9.56 -2.84 7.29
CA ARG A 85 -11.02 -3.03 7.25
C ARG A 85 -11.43 -4.44 7.67
N GLU A 86 -10.72 -5.46 7.18
CA GLU A 86 -11.00 -6.86 7.50
C GLU A 86 -10.82 -7.14 9.00
N THR A 87 -9.71 -6.67 9.59
CA THR A 87 -9.44 -6.81 11.02
C THR A 87 -10.49 -6.09 11.88
N LYS A 88 -10.91 -4.88 11.50
CA LYS A 88 -12.02 -4.16 12.15
C LYS A 88 -13.32 -4.97 12.09
N LEU A 89 -13.67 -5.52 10.92
CA LEU A 89 -14.88 -6.33 10.74
C LEU A 89 -14.86 -7.66 11.52
N SER A 90 -13.72 -8.35 11.56
CA SER A 90 -13.55 -9.57 12.36
C SER A 90 -13.76 -9.29 13.84
N THR A 91 -13.09 -8.26 14.36
CA THR A 91 -13.15 -7.87 15.77
C THR A 91 -14.57 -7.48 16.18
N ILE A 92 -15.27 -6.68 15.35
CA ILE A 92 -16.68 -6.33 15.58
C ILE A 92 -17.57 -7.59 15.59
N SER A 93 -17.33 -8.53 14.68
CA SER A 93 -18.11 -9.76 14.59
C SER A 93 -17.91 -10.66 15.81
N GLU A 94 -16.67 -10.79 16.30
CA GLU A 94 -16.34 -11.50 17.54
C GLU A 94 -17.02 -10.87 18.75
N ILE A 95 -16.90 -9.55 18.93
CA ILE A 95 -17.57 -8.80 20.00
C ILE A 95 -19.08 -9.01 19.95
N ARG A 96 -19.68 -8.93 18.75
CA ARG A 96 -21.12 -9.18 18.57
C ARG A 96 -21.50 -10.61 18.96
N GLY A 97 -20.63 -11.59 18.70
CA GLY A 97 -20.78 -12.97 19.17
C GLY A 97 -20.86 -13.05 20.69
N TYR A 98 -19.88 -12.47 21.39
CA TYR A 98 -19.87 -12.42 22.86
C TYR A 98 -21.11 -11.72 23.43
N ILE A 99 -21.53 -10.60 22.84
CA ILE A 99 -22.76 -9.91 23.26
C ILE A 99 -23.98 -10.82 23.12
N ARG A 100 -24.09 -11.58 22.03
CA ARG A 100 -25.20 -12.51 21.82
C ARG A 100 -25.21 -13.61 22.89
N GLU A 101 -24.06 -14.11 23.29
CA GLU A 101 -23.94 -15.08 24.38
C GLU A 101 -24.33 -14.49 25.74
N ILE A 102 -23.86 -13.28 26.04
CA ILE A 102 -24.21 -12.57 27.29
C ILE A 102 -25.72 -12.32 27.36
N ARG A 103 -26.36 -11.88 26.27
CA ARG A 103 -27.82 -11.65 26.26
C ARG A 103 -28.65 -12.91 26.52
N LYS A 104 -28.11 -14.12 26.33
CA LYS A 104 -28.82 -15.35 26.74
C LYS A 104 -28.99 -15.42 28.26
N PHE A 105 -28.13 -14.75 29.03
CA PHE A 105 -28.25 -14.62 30.48
C PHE A 105 -29.29 -13.59 30.92
N ASP A 106 -29.85 -12.77 30.01
CA ASP A 106 -30.97 -11.87 30.35
C ASP A 106 -32.18 -12.68 30.88
N GLY A 107 -32.40 -13.89 30.36
CA GLY A 107 -33.44 -14.79 30.89
C GLY A 107 -33.16 -15.26 32.33
N VAL A 108 -31.89 -15.31 32.76
CA VAL A 108 -31.52 -15.63 34.15
C VAL A 108 -31.90 -14.49 35.08
N PHE A 109 -31.80 -13.23 34.63
CA PHE A 109 -32.28 -12.08 35.41
C PHE A 109 -33.79 -12.18 35.67
N ASP A 110 -34.59 -12.51 34.64
CA ASP A 110 -36.03 -12.71 34.78
C ASP A 110 -36.36 -13.87 35.73
N MET A 111 -35.57 -14.96 35.70
CA MET A 111 -35.71 -16.09 36.62
C MET A 111 -35.37 -15.70 38.07
N ILE A 112 -34.31 -14.91 38.29
CA ILE A 112 -33.93 -14.38 39.61
C ILE A 112 -35.03 -13.47 40.16
N GLN A 113 -35.61 -12.59 39.34
CA GLN A 113 -36.74 -11.74 39.75
C GLN A 113 -37.95 -12.56 40.15
N LYS A 114 -38.31 -13.58 39.35
CA LYS A 114 -39.42 -14.49 39.66
C LYS A 114 -39.18 -15.27 40.95
N ALA A 115 -37.98 -15.80 41.16
CA ALA A 115 -37.62 -16.52 42.38
C ALA A 115 -37.65 -15.63 43.63
N ARG A 116 -37.31 -14.34 43.51
CA ARG A 116 -37.36 -13.39 44.64
C ARG A 116 -38.79 -13.10 45.12
N LEU A 117 -39.76 -13.14 44.21
CA LEU A 117 -41.19 -12.91 44.48
C LEU A 117 -41.87 -14.13 45.12
N ASP A 118 -41.18 -15.26 45.27
CA ASP A 118 -41.70 -16.43 45.98
C ASP A 118 -41.73 -16.16 47.50
N ASP A 119 -42.93 -16.17 48.09
CA ASP A 119 -43.14 -15.93 49.52
C ASP A 119 -42.57 -17.05 50.41
N ASN A 120 -42.37 -18.26 49.86
CA ASN A 120 -41.80 -19.39 50.59
C ASN A 120 -40.27 -19.40 50.62
N LEU A 121 -39.61 -18.47 49.93
CA LEU A 121 -38.15 -18.44 49.87
C LEU A 121 -37.55 -17.86 51.17
N PRO A 122 -36.58 -18.55 51.82
CA PRO A 122 -35.92 -18.05 53.01
C PRO A 122 -35.30 -16.66 52.81
N VAL A 123 -35.38 -15.81 53.83
CA VAL A 123 -34.91 -14.42 53.77
C VAL A 123 -33.41 -14.33 53.42
N GLU A 124 -32.60 -15.25 53.93
CA GLU A 124 -31.17 -15.37 53.60
C GLU A 124 -30.93 -15.64 52.11
N PHE A 125 -31.80 -16.43 51.48
CA PHE A 125 -31.77 -16.70 50.04
C PHE A 125 -32.22 -15.47 49.23
N LYS A 126 -33.23 -14.73 49.71
CA LYS A 126 -33.66 -13.47 49.08
C LYS A 126 -32.54 -12.42 49.08
N ASP A 127 -31.77 -12.32 50.17
CA ASP A 127 -30.63 -11.40 50.28
C ASP A 127 -29.45 -11.82 49.36
N LEU A 128 -29.19 -13.13 49.24
CA LEU A 128 -28.19 -13.66 48.32
C LEU A 128 -28.56 -13.38 46.85
N LEU A 129 -29.83 -13.56 46.47
CA LEU A 129 -30.32 -13.24 45.12
C LEU A 129 -30.18 -11.74 44.80
N ALA A 130 -30.49 -10.86 45.76
CA ALA A 130 -30.32 -9.41 45.57
C ALA A 130 -28.85 -9.01 45.35
N LYS A 131 -27.91 -9.65 46.07
CA LYS A 131 -26.47 -9.42 45.87
C LYS A 131 -25.99 -9.88 44.48
N ILE A 132 -26.46 -11.03 44.01
CA ILE A 132 -26.16 -11.55 42.66
C ILE A 132 -26.70 -10.59 41.60
N GLU A 133 -27.93 -10.10 41.78
CA GLU A 133 -28.60 -9.16 40.87
C GLU A 133 -27.83 -7.83 40.75
N MET A 134 -27.44 -7.23 41.89
CA MET A 134 -26.63 -6.01 41.90
C MET A 134 -25.26 -6.22 41.24
N ALA A 135 -24.60 -7.35 41.48
CA ALA A 135 -23.31 -7.67 40.87
C ALA A 135 -23.43 -7.83 39.34
N TYR A 136 -24.51 -8.44 38.86
CA TYR A 136 -24.80 -8.60 37.44
C TYR A 136 -25.05 -7.23 36.76
N GLN A 137 -25.94 -6.40 37.30
CA GLN A 137 -26.23 -5.08 36.75
C GLN A 137 -25.00 -4.18 36.70
N LYS A 138 -24.21 -4.13 37.78
CA LYS A 138 -22.99 -3.32 37.84
C LYS A 138 -21.96 -3.76 36.80
N SER A 139 -21.81 -5.06 36.60
CA SER A 139 -20.90 -5.62 35.59
C SER A 139 -21.36 -5.32 34.17
N PHE A 140 -22.67 -5.42 33.90
CA PHE A 140 -23.26 -5.16 32.60
C PHE A 140 -23.15 -3.68 32.19
N VAL A 141 -23.45 -2.74 33.10
CA VAL A 141 -23.29 -1.29 32.85
C VAL A 141 -21.84 -0.95 32.53
N LYS A 142 -20.88 -1.47 33.32
CA LYS A 142 -19.46 -1.23 33.10
C LYS A 142 -19.00 -1.78 31.74
N PHE A 143 -19.50 -2.95 31.34
CA PHE A 143 -19.24 -3.54 30.02
C PHE A 143 -19.79 -2.69 28.88
N GLY A 144 -21.02 -2.17 29.01
CA GLY A 144 -21.62 -1.25 28.04
C GLY A 144 -20.80 0.03 27.85
N MET A 145 -20.21 0.58 28.92
CA MET A 145 -19.30 1.74 28.82
C MET A 145 -18.03 1.42 28.03
N TYR A 146 -17.38 0.28 28.29
CA TYR A 146 -16.18 -0.14 27.55
C TYR A 146 -16.48 -0.36 26.06
N LEU A 147 -17.64 -0.94 25.74
CA LEU A 147 -18.06 -1.14 24.36
C LEU A 147 -18.27 0.18 23.61
N ASN A 148 -18.95 1.16 24.23
CA ASN A 148 -19.12 2.48 23.63
C ASN A 148 -17.78 3.20 23.43
N GLN A 149 -16.82 3.01 24.34
CA GLN A 149 -15.48 3.55 24.17
C GLN A 149 -14.76 2.93 22.97
N LEU A 150 -14.79 1.59 22.85
CA LEU A 150 -14.22 0.87 21.70
C LEU A 150 -14.87 1.34 20.38
N ILE A 151 -16.20 1.40 20.33
CA ILE A 151 -16.93 1.86 19.13
C ILE A 151 -16.51 3.28 18.73
N ASN A 152 -16.34 4.18 19.71
CA ASN A 152 -15.90 5.55 19.44
C ASN A 152 -14.43 5.64 19.00
N GLU A 153 -13.54 4.79 19.54
CA GLU A 153 -12.14 4.72 19.12
C GLU A 153 -12.01 4.17 17.69
N PHE A 154 -12.82 3.17 17.32
CA PHE A 154 -12.82 2.60 15.98
C PHE A 154 -13.64 3.38 14.94
N GLY A 155 -14.59 4.21 15.38
CA GLY A 155 -15.47 5.01 14.52
C GLY A 155 -14.92 6.37 14.10
N LYS A 156 -13.88 6.89 14.79
CA LYS A 156 -13.30 8.22 14.52
C LYS A 156 -12.34 8.30 13.33
N ASN A 157 -12.02 7.19 12.67
CA ASN A 157 -11.06 7.12 11.56
C ASN A 157 -11.71 6.77 10.20
N GLU A 158 -13.01 7.05 10.04
CA GLU A 158 -13.70 7.14 8.73
C GLU A 158 -13.94 8.62 8.39
#